data_AF-A0A9P6NY39-F1
#
_entry.id   AF-A0A9P6NY39-F1
#
_cell.length_a   1.000
_cell.length_b   1.000
_cell.length_c   1.000
_cell.angle_alpha   90.00
_cell.angle_beta   90.00
_cell.angle_gamma   90.00
#
_symmetry.space_group_name_H-M   'P 1'
#
loop_
_entity.id
_entity.type
_entity.pdbx_description
1 polymer ?
#
loop_
_entity_poly.entity_id
_entity_poly.type
_entity_poly.pdbx_seq_one_letter_code
_entity_poly.pdbx_strand_id
1 'polypeptide(L)'
;FFEHIALSFLKLIISHQEFFPNHPLYPQKHGTDACEDIFGWIRILFLKFTILEAFQLEPKIFTVVNNIMKNKVSMPKFEHIHSSYYFSFEEDTHNNPEVLANSSIFPTNAQIDSILPIAKKQAGALI
;
A
#
# COMPACT_ATOMS: atom_id res chain seq x y z
N PHE A 1 -17.26 -13.45 7.88
CA PHE A 1 -16.12 -12.54 8.10
C PHE A 1 -15.74 -11.83 6.80
N PHE A 2 -15.32 -12.56 5.75
CA PHE A 2 -14.92 -11.97 4.47
C PHE A 2 -16.01 -11.13 3.80
N GLU A 3 -17.25 -11.62 3.79
CA GLU A 3 -18.41 -10.88 3.24
C GLU A 3 -18.64 -9.53 3.91
N HIS A 4 -18.48 -9.45 5.23
CA HIS A 4 -18.66 -8.20 5.98
C HIS A 4 -17.57 -7.17 5.63
N ILE A 5 -16.32 -7.62 5.47
CA ILE A 5 -15.22 -6.75 5.03
C ILE A 5 -15.48 -6.25 3.62
N ALA A 6 -15.87 -7.13 2.70
CA ALA A 6 -16.18 -6.76 1.32
C ALA A 6 -17.31 -5.72 1.26
N LEU A 7 -18.40 -5.93 2.01
CA LEU A 7 -19.52 -4.98 2.08
C LEU A 7 -19.11 -3.64 2.71
N SER A 8 -18.30 -3.66 3.76
CA SER A 8 -17.81 -2.44 4.41
C SER A 8 -16.89 -1.64 3.48
N PHE A 9 -16.05 -2.34 2.72
CA PHE A 9 -15.15 -1.73 1.75
C PHE A 9 -15.90 -1.12 0.55
N LEU A 10 -16.91 -1.82 0.03
CA LEU A 10 -17.79 -1.27 -1.00
C LEU A 10 -18.51 -0.01 -0.52
N LYS A 11 -19.03 -0.02 0.71
CA LYS A 11 -19.65 1.17 1.31
C LYS A 11 -18.67 2.33 1.43
N LEU A 12 -17.42 2.06 1.82
CA LEU A 12 -16.37 3.08 1.89
C LEU A 12 -16.09 3.70 0.52
N ILE A 13 -15.97 2.88 -0.52
CA ILE A 13 -15.76 3.35 -1.90
C ILE A 13 -16.90 4.29 -2.33
N ILE A 14 -18.15 3.83 -2.16
CA ILE A 14 -19.33 4.61 -2.58
C ILE A 14 -19.39 5.94 -1.80
N SER A 15 -19.24 5.87 -0.48
CA SER A 15 -19.29 7.08 0.37
C SER A 15 -18.16 8.05 0.01
N HIS A 16 -16.94 7.56 -0.19
CA HIS A 16 -15.81 8.41 -0.57
C HIS A 16 -16.06 9.10 -1.92
N GLN A 17 -16.64 8.41 -2.90
CA GLN A 17 -17.00 9.00 -4.18
C GLN A 17 -18.05 10.11 -4.05
N GLU A 18 -19.07 9.90 -3.22
CA GLU A 18 -20.13 10.88 -3.00
C GLU A 18 -19.60 12.16 -2.35
N PHE A 19 -18.67 12.04 -1.39
CA PHE A 19 -18.11 13.18 -0.66
C PHE A 19 -16.88 13.81 -1.35
N PHE A 20 -16.09 13.04 -2.10
CA PHE A 20 -14.84 13.47 -2.74
C PHE A 20 -14.74 13.01 -4.21
N PRO A 21 -15.60 13.53 -5.12
CA PRO A 21 -15.69 13.05 -6.50
C PRO A 21 -14.43 13.30 -7.35
N ASN A 22 -13.60 14.28 -6.96
CA ASN A 22 -12.38 14.66 -7.67
C ASN A 22 -11.11 14.07 -7.02
N HIS A 23 -11.26 13.23 -5.99
CA HIS A 23 -10.13 12.61 -5.31
C HIS A 23 -10.20 11.09 -5.47
N PRO A 24 -9.15 10.44 -6.00
CA PRO A 24 -9.12 9.00 -6.09
C PRO A 24 -8.94 8.39 -4.69
N LEU A 25 -9.67 7.31 -4.40
CA LEU A 25 -9.43 6.52 -3.21
C LEU A 25 -8.23 5.60 -3.45
N TYR A 26 -7.27 5.59 -2.53
CA TYR A 26 -6.13 4.66 -2.55
C TYR A 26 -6.19 3.70 -1.35
N PRO A 27 -6.97 2.61 -1.44
CA PRO A 27 -7.11 1.64 -0.35
C PRO A 27 -5.78 1.12 0.18
N GLN A 28 -4.81 0.91 -0.71
CA GLN A 28 -3.46 0.43 -0.39
C GLN A 28 -2.72 1.36 0.57
N LYS A 29 -2.94 2.69 0.47
CA LYS A 29 -2.33 3.67 1.38
C LYS A 29 -2.98 3.69 2.77
N HIS A 30 -4.14 3.06 2.92
CA HIS A 30 -4.90 3.01 4.17
C HIS A 30 -4.86 1.62 4.83
N GLY A 31 -4.07 0.69 4.29
CA GLY A 31 -3.81 -0.62 4.86
C GLY A 31 -2.75 -0.59 5.98
N THR A 32 -2.37 -1.78 6.46
CA THR A 32 -1.29 -1.95 7.43
C THR A 32 0.10 -2.04 6.80
N ASP A 33 0.18 -2.09 5.47
CA ASP A 33 1.42 -2.24 4.71
C ASP A 33 2.51 -1.24 5.16
N ALA A 34 2.16 0.04 5.31
CA ALA A 34 3.11 1.06 5.78
C ALA A 34 3.62 0.78 7.21
N CYS A 35 2.78 0.21 8.09
CA CYS A 35 3.19 -0.20 9.43
C CYS A 35 4.12 -1.42 9.35
N GLU A 36 3.81 -2.40 8.50
CA GLU A 36 4.63 -3.58 8.27
C GLU A 36 6.02 -3.21 7.74
N ASP A 37 6.07 -2.24 6.82
CA ASP A 37 7.30 -1.65 6.30
C ASP A 37 8.14 -1.02 7.41
N ILE A 38 7.53 -0.17 8.25
CA ILE A 38 8.22 0.46 9.40
C ILE A 38 8.76 -0.62 10.35
N PHE A 39 7.97 -1.65 10.67
CA PHE A 39 8.43 -2.76 11.50
C PHE A 39 9.55 -3.56 10.84
N GLY A 40 9.52 -3.74 9.53
CA GLY A 40 10.61 -4.31 8.74
C GLY A 40 11.90 -3.51 8.93
N TRP A 41 11.83 -2.18 8.81
CA TRP A 41 12.97 -1.29 9.03
C TRP A 41 13.50 -1.33 10.46
N ILE A 42 12.61 -1.31 11.46
CA ILE A 42 13.01 -1.44 12.87
C ILE A 42 13.75 -2.76 13.06
N ARG A 43 13.27 -3.86 12.48
CA ARG A 43 13.90 -5.19 12.60
C ARG A 43 15.26 -5.28 11.91
N ILE A 44 15.42 -4.61 10.76
CA ILE A 44 16.70 -4.54 10.04
C ILE A 44 17.73 -3.77 10.88
N LEU A 45 17.31 -2.68 11.52
CA LEU A 45 18.20 -1.81 12.30
C LEU A 45 18.44 -2.31 13.73
N PHE A 46 17.46 -3.02 14.32
CA PHE A 46 17.47 -3.52 15.69
C PHE A 46 16.92 -4.95 15.74
N LEU A 47 17.80 -5.93 15.98
CA LEU A 47 17.47 -7.36 15.94
C LEU A 47 16.44 -7.77 17.02
N LYS A 48 16.40 -7.02 18.14
CA LYS A 48 15.44 -7.17 19.24
C LYS A 48 15.10 -5.76 19.75
N PHE A 49 13.81 -5.47 19.84
CA PHE A 49 13.31 -4.20 20.35
C PHE A 49 12.00 -4.44 21.09
N THR A 50 11.73 -3.62 22.10
CA THR A 50 10.43 -3.52 22.75
C THR A 50 9.52 -2.57 21.96
N ILE A 51 8.19 -2.68 22.15
CA ILE A 51 7.23 -1.77 21.51
C ILE A 51 7.54 -0.30 21.85
N LEU A 52 7.97 -0.01 23.08
CA LEU A 52 8.35 1.33 23.50
C LEU A 52 9.58 1.85 22.74
N GLU A 53 10.59 1.01 22.57
CA GLU A 53 11.78 1.36 21.79
C GLU A 53 11.43 1.59 20.30
N ALA A 54 10.53 0.80 19.72
CA ALA A 54 10.05 1.03 18.35
C ALA A 54 9.47 2.43 18.16
N PHE A 55 8.58 2.88 19.07
CA PHE A 55 8.00 4.22 19.00
C PHE A 55 9.04 5.32 19.19
N GLN A 56 10.05 5.11 20.04
CA GLN A 56 11.13 6.08 20.24
C GLN A 56 12.13 6.12 19.07
N LEU A 57 12.24 5.03 18.32
CA LEU A 57 13.14 4.88 17.18
C LEU A 57 12.52 5.37 15.87
N GLU A 58 11.20 5.39 15.75
CA GLU A 58 10.45 5.83 14.57
C GLU A 58 11.00 7.13 13.92
N PRO A 59 11.20 8.25 14.65
CA PRO A 59 11.71 9.49 14.03
C PRO A 59 13.17 9.37 13.57
N LYS A 60 13.97 8.52 14.25
CA LYS A 60 15.37 8.27 13.86
C LYS A 60 15.44 7.39 12.62
N ILE A 61 14.57 6.39 12.53
CA ILE A 61 14.46 5.49 11.37
C ILE A 61 14.02 6.28 10.15
N PHE A 62 13.01 7.15 10.29
CA PHE A 62 12.59 8.03 9.20
C PHE A 62 13.75 8.86 8.65
N THR A 63 14.58 9.41 9.54
CA THR A 63 15.77 10.19 9.16
C THR A 63 16.81 9.33 8.43
N VAL A 64 17.08 8.12 8.93
CA VAL A 64 18.05 7.20 8.32
C VAL A 64 17.57 6.73 6.95
N VAL A 65 16.32 6.26 6.84
CA VAL A 65 15.69 5.81 5.59
C VAL A 65 15.68 6.93 4.55
N ASN A 66 15.29 8.15 4.93
CA ASN A 66 15.27 9.28 4.00
C ASN A 66 16.67 9.65 3.49
N ASN A 67 17.70 9.51 4.33
CA ASN A 67 19.09 9.72 3.89
C ASN A 67 19.59 8.59 2.98
N ILE A 68 19.14 7.35 3.20
CA ILE A 68 19.43 6.21 2.33
C ILE A 68 18.75 6.38 0.96
N MET A 69 17.45 6.73 0.94
CA MET A 69 16.70 7.00 -0.29
C MET A 69 17.31 8.16 -1.10
N LYS A 70 17.87 9.16 -0.42
CA LYS A 70 18.59 10.28 -1.05
C LYS A 70 20.03 9.95 -1.45
N ASN A 71 20.44 8.68 -1.36
CA ASN A 71 21.81 8.20 -1.62
C ASN A 71 22.90 8.94 -0.80
N LYS A 72 22.54 9.52 0.35
CA LYS A 72 23.49 10.23 1.22
C LYS A 72 24.21 9.30 2.18
N VAL A 73 23.63 8.13 2.47
CA VAL A 73 24.17 7.11 3.37
C VAL A 73 23.98 5.74 2.71
N SER A 74 25.01 4.89 2.78
CA SER A 74 24.92 3.52 2.26
C SER A 74 24.09 2.65 3.21
N MET A 75 23.26 1.77 2.65
CA MET A 75 22.53 0.77 3.43
C MET A 75 23.52 -0.06 4.27
N PRO A 76 23.35 -0.12 5.60
CA PRO A 76 24.18 -0.99 6.42
C PRO A 76 23.96 -2.44 5.98
N LYS A 77 25.04 -3.09 5.55
CA LYS A 77 25.03 -4.51 5.16
C LYS A 77 24.99 -5.36 6.43
N PHE A 78 23.80 -5.60 6.98
CA PHE A 78 23.66 -6.56 8.06
C PHE A 78 23.71 -7.99 7.50
N GLU A 79 24.47 -8.87 8.14
CA GLU A 79 24.59 -10.32 7.80
C GLU A 79 23.24 -11.06 7.87
N HIS A 80 22.23 -10.43 8.49
CA HIS A 80 20.87 -10.97 8.69
C HIS A 80 19.82 -10.33 7.79
N ILE A 81 20.20 -9.67 6.69
CA ILE A 81 19.22 -9.25 5.67
C ILE A 81 18.59 -10.52 5.12
N HIS A 82 17.45 -10.91 5.69
CA HIS A 82 16.63 -11.99 5.18
C HIS A 82 16.28 -11.57 3.74
N SER A 83 16.74 -12.36 2.78
CA SER A 83 16.64 -12.14 1.33
C SER A 83 15.22 -11.91 0.79
N SER A 84 14.21 -11.93 1.66
CA SER A 84 12.80 -11.77 1.37
C SER A 84 12.30 -10.32 1.43
N TYR A 85 13.05 -9.37 2.01
CA TYR A 85 12.67 -7.94 2.00
C TYR A 85 13.54 -7.16 1.02
N TYR A 86 13.28 -7.34 -0.28
CA TYR A 86 13.81 -6.48 -1.33
C TYR A 86 12.85 -5.30 -1.50
N PHE A 87 13.17 -4.15 -0.91
CA PHE A 87 12.41 -2.93 -1.13
C PHE A 87 12.71 -2.38 -2.53
N SER A 88 11.72 -2.43 -3.42
CA SER A 88 11.74 -1.65 -4.65
C SER A 88 11.32 -0.22 -4.29
N PHE A 89 12.29 0.69 -4.24
CA PHE A 89 12.03 2.14 -4.27
C PHE A 89 11.66 2.55 -5.70
N GLU A 90 10.71 1.85 -6.33
CA GLU A 90 10.21 2.27 -7.63
C GLU A 90 9.73 3.71 -7.49
N GLU A 91 10.21 4.57 -8.40
CA GLU A 91 9.76 5.95 -8.51
C GLU A 91 8.24 5.92 -8.56
N ASP A 92 7.58 6.67 -7.65
CA ASP A 92 6.13 6.85 -7.61
C ASP A 92 5.61 7.33 -8.98
N THR A 93 5.39 6.40 -9.90
CA THR A 93 4.66 6.63 -11.15
C THR A 93 3.21 7.06 -10.87
N HIS A 94 2.77 6.90 -9.62
CA HIS A 94 1.52 7.40 -9.04
C HIS A 94 1.40 8.93 -8.96
N ASN A 95 2.48 9.69 -9.21
CA ASN A 95 2.41 11.15 -9.28
C ASN A 95 2.10 11.70 -10.69
N ASN A 96 1.85 10.83 -11.68
CA ASN A 96 1.40 11.31 -12.99
C ASN A 96 -0.05 11.83 -12.88
N PRO A 97 -0.31 13.13 -13.15
CA PRO A 97 -1.63 13.73 -13.01
C PRO A 97 -2.70 13.07 -13.88
N GLU A 98 -2.34 12.50 -15.03
CA GLU A 98 -3.29 11.78 -15.89
C GLU A 98 -3.75 10.45 -15.26
N VAL A 99 -2.84 9.74 -14.57
CA VAL A 99 -3.14 8.49 -13.87
C VAL A 99 -4.02 8.76 -12.65
N LEU A 100 -3.76 9.86 -11.93
CA LEU A 100 -4.59 10.35 -10.82
C LEU A 100 -6.00 10.74 -11.28
N ALA A 101 -6.12 11.44 -12.40
CA ALA A 101 -7.41 11.82 -12.97
C ALA A 101 -8.24 10.59 -13.38
N ASN A 102 -7.61 9.62 -14.07
CA ASN A 102 -8.27 8.38 -14.48
C ASN A 102 -8.68 7.51 -13.28
N SER A 103 -7.91 7.53 -12.19
CA SER A 103 -8.21 6.79 -10.96
C SER A 103 -9.40 7.35 -10.18
N SER A 104 -9.87 8.54 -10.53
CA SER A 104 -11.09 9.15 -9.94
C SER A 104 -12.36 8.77 -10.69
N ILE A 105 -12.23 8.14 -11.87
CA ILE A 105 -13.36 7.74 -12.72
C ILE A 105 -13.75 6.31 -12.40
N PHE A 106 -14.95 6.12 -11.89
CA PHE A 106 -15.51 4.79 -11.62
C PHE A 106 -16.37 4.29 -12.79
N PRO A 107 -16.37 2.98 -13.04
CA PRO A 107 -17.21 2.40 -14.09
C PRO A 107 -18.69 2.54 -13.74
N THR A 108 -19.51 2.77 -14.75
CA THR A 108 -20.98 2.78 -14.61
C THR A 108 -21.50 1.36 -14.42
N ASN A 109 -22.67 1.20 -13.79
CA ASN A 109 -23.34 -0.11 -13.63
C ASN A 109 -23.43 -0.91 -14.94
N ALA A 110 -23.74 -0.25 -16.07
CA ALA A 110 -23.77 -0.90 -17.38
C ALA A 110 -22.41 -1.48 -17.81
N GLN A 111 -21.31 -0.80 -17.50
CA GLN A 111 -19.95 -1.29 -17.76
C GLN A 111 -19.63 -2.47 -16.85
N ILE A 112 -20.00 -2.39 -15.57
CA ILE A 112 -19.82 -3.49 -14.61
C ILE A 112 -20.58 -4.73 -15.08
N ASP A 113 -21.86 -4.59 -15.44
CA ASP A 113 -22.71 -5.69 -15.91
C ASP A 113 -22.15 -6.38 -17.15
N SER A 114 -21.54 -5.61 -18.06
CA SER A 114 -20.90 -6.16 -19.26
C SER A 114 -19.64 -6.98 -18.96
N ILE A 115 -18.91 -6.66 -17.89
CA ILE A 115 -17.65 -7.32 -17.51
C ILE A 115 -17.88 -8.52 -16.60
N LEU A 116 -18.97 -8.50 -15.82
CA LEU A 116 -19.38 -9.55 -14.89
C LEU A 116 -19.38 -10.99 -15.47
N PRO A 117 -19.90 -11.25 -16.69
CA PRO A 117 -19.84 -12.59 -17.28
C PRO A 117 -18.41 -13.04 -17.62
N ILE A 118 -17.54 -12.11 -18.01
CA ILE A 118 -16.13 -12.40 -18.33
C ILE A 118 -15.38 -12.75 -17.05
N ALA A 119 -15.56 -11.94 -16.00
CA ALA A 119 -14.96 -12.17 -14.69
C ALA A 119 -15.40 -13.53 -14.10
N LYS A 120 -16.70 -13.86 -14.22
CA LYS A 120 -17.23 -15.16 -13.76
C LYS A 120 -16.62 -16.34 -14.52
N LYS A 121 -16.40 -16.20 -15.83
CA LYS A 121 -15.74 -17.23 -16.65
C LYS A 121 -14.27 -17.43 -16.25
N GLN A 122 -13.55 -16.34 -15.98
CA GLN A 122 -12.15 -16.39 -15.54
C GLN A 122 -12.00 -17.01 -14.15
N ALA A 123 -12.88 -16.63 -13.20
CA ALA A 123 -12.86 -17.19 -11.85
C ALA A 123 -13.10 -18.71 -11.87
N GLY A 124 -14.02 -19.20 -12.71
CA GLY A 124 -14.29 -20.63 -12.86
C GLY A 124 -13.18 -21.42 -13.55
N ALA A 125 -12.24 -20.76 -14.24
CA ALA A 125 -11.09 -21.42 -14.88
C ALA A 125 -9.87 -21.57 -13.95
N LEU A 126 -9.91 -20.92 -12.78
CA LEU A 126 -8.86 -20.94 -11.75
C LEU A 126 -9.20 -21.92 -10.59
N ILE A 127 -10.31 -22.63 -10.69
CA ILE A 127 -10.76 -23.70 -9.79
C ILE A 127 -10.53 -25.04 -10.50
#